data_AF-A0A527CSU6-F1
#
_entry.id   AF-A0A527CSU6-F1
#
_cell.length_a   1.000
_cell.length_b   1.000
_cell.length_c   1.000
_cell.angle_alpha   90.00
_cell.angle_beta   90.00
_cell.angle_gamma   90.00
#
_symmetry.space_group_name_H-M   'P 1'
#
loop_
_entity.id
_entity.type
_entity.pdbx_description
1 polymer ?
#
loop_
_entity_poly.entity_id
_entity_poly.type
_entity_poly.pdbx_seq_one_letter_code
_entity_poly.pdbx_strand_id
1 'polypeptide(L)'
;VTPLPQAGNPKPRIFRLTADDAVINRLGFNNEGHAAAEKRLAARKGRSGIVGVNIGANKDSSDRIGDYERGVSRFAQYASYL
;
A
#
# COMPACT_ATOMS: atom_id res chain seq x y z
N VAL A 1 -0.89 -0.81 1.36
CA VAL A 1 -1.93 -1.24 0.39
C VAL A 1 -3.25 -1.34 1.13
N THR A 2 -4.36 -1.03 0.49
CA THR A 2 -5.71 -1.06 1.08
C THR A 2 -6.56 -2.17 0.45
N PRO A 3 -7.62 -2.68 1.10
CA PRO A 3 -8.44 -3.76 0.54
C PRO A 3 -8.94 -3.49 -0.88
N LEU A 4 -9.56 -2.34 -1.09
CA LEU A 4 -10.05 -1.88 -2.38
C LEU A 4 -9.07 -0.91 -3.06
N PRO A 5 -9.07 -0.83 -4.40
CA PRO A 5 -8.34 0.19 -5.13
C PRO A 5 -8.81 1.60 -4.76
N GLN A 6 -7.89 2.57 -4.77
CA GLN A 6 -8.24 3.98 -4.64
C GLN A 6 -7.29 4.88 -5.42
N ALA A 7 -7.85 5.91 -6.06
CA ALA A 7 -7.10 6.82 -6.93
C ALA A 7 -6.16 7.76 -6.15
N GLY A 8 -6.45 8.00 -4.86
CA GLY A 8 -5.81 9.01 -4.02
C GLY A 8 -6.30 10.43 -4.29
N ASN A 9 -5.58 11.44 -3.80
CA ASN A 9 -5.96 12.85 -3.95
C ASN A 9 -5.78 13.36 -5.40
N PRO A 10 -6.49 14.40 -5.87
CA PRO A 10 -6.25 14.99 -7.19
C PRO A 10 -4.80 15.46 -7.39
N LYS A 11 -4.33 15.47 -8.64
CA LYS A 11 -3.00 16.00 -9.00
C LYS A 11 -3.05 17.54 -9.15
N PRO A 12 -1.94 18.28 -8.91
CA PRO A 12 -0.64 17.83 -8.43
C PRO A 12 -0.62 17.52 -6.91
N ARG A 13 0.13 16.48 -6.54
CA ARG A 13 0.12 15.89 -5.18
C ARG A 13 1.48 15.39 -4.65
N ILE A 14 2.55 15.66 -5.39
CA ILE A 14 3.94 15.42 -5.00
C ILE A 14 4.79 16.58 -5.53
N PHE A 15 5.62 17.15 -4.68
CA PHE A 15 6.37 18.37 -4.94
C PHE A 15 7.81 18.18 -4.47
N ARG A 16 8.78 18.53 -5.32
CA ARG A 16 10.21 18.49 -4.99
C ARG A 16 10.67 19.84 -4.48
N LEU A 17 11.39 19.86 -3.37
CA LEU A 17 12.01 21.04 -2.79
C LEU A 17 13.53 20.82 -2.88
N THR A 18 14.09 21.15 -4.05
CA THR A 18 15.47 20.76 -4.38
C THR A 18 16.53 21.50 -3.58
N ALA A 19 16.24 22.70 -3.08
CA ALA A 19 17.16 23.43 -2.21
C ALA A 19 17.27 22.80 -0.81
N ASP A 20 16.25 22.06 -0.39
CA ASP A 20 16.14 21.44 0.94
C ASP A 20 16.40 19.93 0.91
N ASP A 21 16.77 19.38 -0.26
CA ASP A 21 16.84 17.93 -0.51
C ASP A 21 15.57 17.17 -0.05
N ALA A 22 14.40 17.79 -0.23
CA ALA A 22 13.15 17.33 0.36
C ALA A 22 12.03 17.07 -0.66
N VAL A 23 11.01 16.33 -0.21
CA VAL A 23 9.77 16.07 -0.95
C VAL A 23 8.57 16.24 -0.02
N ILE A 24 7.58 17.02 -0.48
CA ILE A 24 6.25 17.09 0.14
C ILE A 24 5.28 16.27 -0.71
N ASN A 25 4.51 15.39 -0.08
CA ASN A 25 3.47 14.64 -0.76
C ASN A 25 2.15 14.63 0.01
N ARG A 26 1.06 14.57 -0.75
CA ARG A 26 -0.31 14.40 -0.27
C ARG A 26 -1.02 13.38 -1.14
N LEU A 27 -0.41 12.20 -1.28
CA LEU A 27 -0.85 11.16 -2.22
C LEU A 27 -2.26 10.64 -1.93
N GLY A 28 -2.65 10.52 -0.65
CA GLY A 28 -3.94 9.96 -0.27
C GLY A 28 -4.02 8.44 -0.47
N PHE A 29 -2.91 7.74 -0.23
CA PHE A 29 -2.81 6.27 -0.27
C PHE A 29 -3.25 5.64 -1.61
N ASN A 30 -2.90 6.24 -2.74
CA ASN A 30 -3.25 5.68 -4.06
C ASN A 30 -2.63 4.29 -4.29
N ASN A 31 -3.45 3.29 -4.58
CA ASN A 31 -3.02 1.92 -4.85
C ASN A 31 -4.12 1.12 -5.59
N GLU A 32 -3.75 -0.02 -6.19
CA GLU A 32 -4.66 -0.88 -6.96
C GLU A 32 -5.36 -1.96 -6.12
N GLY A 33 -5.32 -1.85 -4.80
CA GLY A 33 -6.01 -2.76 -3.89
C GLY A 33 -5.27 -4.07 -3.61
N HIS A 34 -5.83 -4.87 -2.72
CA HIS A 34 -5.20 -6.11 -2.26
C HIS A 34 -5.03 -7.14 -3.36
N ALA A 35 -6.03 -7.32 -4.23
CA ALA A 35 -5.99 -8.34 -5.27
C ALA A 35 -4.83 -8.12 -6.26
N ALA A 36 -4.59 -6.86 -6.67
CA ALA A 36 -3.49 -6.52 -7.56
C ALA A 36 -2.13 -6.70 -6.88
N ALA A 37 -2.00 -6.32 -5.60
CA ALA A 37 -0.77 -6.52 -4.84
C ALA A 37 -0.45 -8.00 -4.62
N GLU A 38 -1.45 -8.81 -4.27
CA GLU A 38 -1.31 -10.25 -4.07
C GLU A 38 -0.83 -10.96 -5.33
N LYS A 39 -1.42 -10.65 -6.50
CA LYS A 39 -0.97 -11.21 -7.78
C LYS A 39 0.52 -10.96 -8.02
N ARG A 40 1.02 -9.77 -7.68
CA ARG A 40 2.44 -9.41 -7.83
C ARG A 40 3.34 -10.11 -6.81
N LEU A 41 2.88 -10.23 -5.57
CA LEU A 41 3.61 -10.95 -4.51
C LEU A 41 3.70 -12.45 -4.80
N ALA A 42 2.61 -13.06 -5.26
CA ALA A 42 2.60 -14.45 -5.70
C ALA A 42 3.56 -14.69 -6.86
N ALA A 43 3.58 -13.81 -7.87
CA ALA A 43 4.52 -13.91 -8.99
C ALA A 43 6.00 -13.69 -8.59
N ARG A 44 6.24 -13.03 -7.45
CA ARG A 44 7.59 -12.86 -6.87
C ARG A 44 8.05 -14.10 -6.08
N LYS A 45 7.15 -15.02 -5.72
CA LYS A 45 7.47 -16.17 -4.85
C LYS A 45 8.70 -16.93 -5.35
N GLY A 46 9.64 -17.20 -4.45
CA GLY A 46 10.91 -17.88 -4.75
C GLY A 46 12.06 -16.96 -5.17
N ARG A 47 11.84 -15.66 -5.36
CA ARG A 47 12.92 -14.69 -5.58
C ARG A 47 13.58 -14.31 -4.26
N SER A 48 14.88 -14.04 -4.29
CA SER A 48 15.65 -13.60 -3.12
C SER A 48 15.25 -12.19 -2.63
N GLY A 49 15.64 -11.88 -1.39
CA GLY A 49 15.41 -10.59 -0.73
C GLY A 49 14.24 -10.62 0.27
N ILE A 50 14.27 -9.65 1.19
CA ILE A 50 13.25 -9.46 2.22
C ILE A 50 12.09 -8.64 1.66
N VAL A 51 10.86 -9.03 1.99
CA VAL A 51 9.64 -8.33 1.53
C VAL A 51 8.87 -7.80 2.73
N GLY A 52 8.76 -6.48 2.85
CA GLY A 52 7.81 -5.83 3.75
C GLY A 52 6.51 -5.50 3.03
N VAL A 53 5.35 -5.75 3.67
CA VAL A 53 4.06 -5.36 3.10
C VAL A 53 3.33 -4.39 4.03
N ASN A 54 3.47 -3.10 3.74
CA ASN A 54 2.73 -2.06 4.47
C ASN A 54 1.23 -2.12 4.11
N ILE A 55 0.36 -2.27 5.10
CA ILE A 55 -1.10 -2.36 4.97
C ILE A 55 -1.81 -1.14 5.55
N GLY A 56 -3.04 -0.87 5.11
CA GLY A 56 -3.84 0.22 5.61
C GLY A 56 -5.31 0.14 5.26
N ALA A 57 -6.10 1.05 5.82
CA ALA A 57 -7.53 1.14 5.59
C ALA A 57 -7.89 1.98 4.36
N ASN A 58 -8.97 1.61 3.68
CA ASN A 58 -9.55 2.42 2.62
C ASN A 58 -10.07 3.75 3.19
N LYS A 59 -10.03 4.82 2.37
CA LYS A 59 -10.44 6.17 2.79
C LYS A 59 -11.88 6.20 3.34
N ASP A 60 -12.79 5.55 2.63
CA ASP A 60 -14.23 5.56 2.91
C ASP A 60 -14.69 4.33 3.70
N SER A 61 -13.76 3.65 4.37
CA SER A 61 -14.04 2.44 5.14
C SER A 61 -14.85 2.76 6.40
N SER A 62 -15.98 2.08 6.57
CA SER A 62 -16.77 2.09 7.80
C SER A 62 -16.18 1.19 8.90
N ASP A 63 -15.30 0.25 8.53
CA ASP A 63 -14.62 -0.67 9.43
C ASP A 63 -13.12 -0.73 9.10
N ARG A 64 -12.40 0.23 9.70
CA ARG A 64 -10.96 0.38 9.49
C ARG A 64 -10.16 -0.74 10.15
N ILE A 65 -10.63 -1.28 11.29
CA ILE A 65 -9.96 -2.39 11.97
C ILE A 65 -10.02 -3.63 11.08
N GLY A 66 -11.20 -3.95 10.55
CA GLY A 66 -11.35 -5.05 9.60
C GLY A 66 -10.54 -4.89 8.32
N ASP A 67 -10.27 -3.67 7.84
CA ASP A 67 -9.34 -3.47 6.73
C ASP A 67 -7.91 -3.94 7.06
N TYR A 68 -7.43 -3.65 8.27
CA TYR A 68 -6.13 -4.12 8.73
C TYR A 68 -6.12 -5.63 8.92
N GLU A 69 -7.14 -6.21 9.56
CA GLU A 69 -7.25 -7.67 9.72
C GLU A 69 -7.25 -8.41 8.37
N ARG A 70 -7.98 -7.88 7.38
CA ARG A 70 -7.97 -8.38 5.99
C ARG A 70 -6.57 -8.27 5.37
N GLY A 71 -5.85 -7.19 5.65
CA GLY A 71 -4.47 -6.98 5.19
C GLY A 71 -3.50 -8.02 5.77
N VAL A 72 -3.49 -8.18 7.09
CA VAL A 72 -2.65 -9.17 7.79
C VAL A 72 -2.95 -10.57 7.27
N SER A 73 -4.22 -10.96 7.28
CA SER A 73 -4.66 -12.31 6.87
C SER A 73 -4.27 -12.65 5.44
N ARG A 74 -4.34 -11.67 4.52
CA ARG A 74 -4.01 -11.88 3.12
C ARG A 74 -2.51 -11.89 2.84
N PHE A 75 -1.73 -11.04 3.53
CA PHE A 75 -0.33 -10.80 3.15
C PHE A 75 0.73 -11.46 4.02
N ALA A 76 0.39 -11.94 5.23
CA ALA A 76 1.36 -12.55 6.13
C ALA A 76 2.18 -13.68 5.45
N GLN A 77 1.55 -14.49 4.59
CA GLN A 77 2.24 -15.58 3.88
C GLN A 77 3.27 -15.12 2.83
N TYR A 78 3.21 -13.86 2.39
CA TYR A 78 4.11 -13.30 1.36
C TYR A 78 5.16 -12.36 1.95
N ALA A 79 4.98 -11.93 3.20
CA ALA A 79 5.75 -10.87 3.82
C ALA A 79 6.72 -11.44 4.86
N SER A 80 7.95 -10.94 4.85
CA SER A 80 8.92 -11.14 5.93
C SER A 80 8.56 -10.31 7.17
N TYR A 81 7.90 -9.16 6.97
CA TYR A 81 7.33 -8.32 8.01
C TYR A 81 6.14 -7.52 7.44
N LEU A 82 5.21 -7.13 8.32
CA LEU A 82 4.05 -6.31 8.00
C LEU A 82 4.18 -4.93 8.67
#